data_AF-A0A679J6T1-F1
#
_entry.id   AF-A0A679J6T1-F1
#
_cell.length_a   1.000
_cell.length_b   1.000
_cell.length_c   1.000
_cell.angle_alpha   90.00
_cell.angle_beta   90.00
_cell.angle_gamma   90.00
#
_symmetry.space_group_name_H-M   'P 1'
#
loop_
_entity.id
_entity.type
_entity.pdbx_description
1 polymer ?
#
loop_
_entity_poly.entity_id
_entity_poly.type
_entity_poly.pdbx_seq_one_letter_code
_entity_poly.pdbx_strand_id
1 'polypeptide(L)'
;MRADITEGLEGVPLDVRFTVRDTAGKPLPKLRVDLWHCDAQGRYSGFGGQGDDRAGGFEGKTFLRGSQITGRDGTAGFTTVYPGWYAGRTTHIHMKVFNGTRAVLTSQFFLPDALSEFLYTQVALYQRARVRDTLNSVDGIALKAGDTVLGAVREERQRYVATLALVVDPAASPVVDRPPRPGELPSPEGIRGGPGMASGLQGMQSPGGAGPMRPRAPEGAARVKALVPPRTAG
;
A
#
# COMPACT_ATOMS: atom_id res chain seq x y z
N MET A 1 8.22 -12.51 -16.21
CA MET A 1 8.74 -11.49 -15.28
C MET A 1 8.74 -10.17 -16.01
N ARG A 2 8.33 -9.09 -15.34
CA ARG A 2 8.29 -7.74 -15.92
C ARG A 2 8.51 -6.71 -14.82
N ALA A 3 9.28 -5.67 -15.12
CA ALA A 3 9.58 -4.60 -14.18
C ALA A 3 8.49 -3.51 -14.27
N ASP A 4 8.14 -3.09 -15.48
CA ASP A 4 6.93 -2.30 -15.74
C ASP A 4 5.71 -3.23 -15.69
N ILE A 5 4.80 -2.95 -14.76
CA ILE A 5 3.56 -3.71 -14.55
C ILE A 5 2.31 -2.91 -14.94
N THR A 6 2.46 -1.68 -15.46
CA THR A 6 1.33 -0.78 -15.74
C THR A 6 0.36 -1.35 -16.77
N GLU A 7 0.88 -2.07 -17.76
CA GLU A 7 0.14 -2.47 -18.97
C GLU A 7 -0.53 -1.27 -19.67
N GLY A 8 0.11 -0.08 -19.60
CA GLY A 8 -0.41 1.13 -20.23
C GLY A 8 -1.57 1.79 -19.49
N LEU A 9 -1.91 1.34 -18.28
CA LEU A 9 -2.86 2.05 -17.43
C LEU A 9 -2.37 3.45 -17.09
N GLU A 10 -3.29 4.41 -17.15
CA GLU A 10 -3.05 5.76 -16.66
C GLU A 10 -2.97 5.78 -15.13
N GLY A 11 -2.21 6.74 -14.60
CA GLY A 11 -2.05 6.91 -13.17
C GLY A 11 -0.85 7.80 -12.85
N VAL A 12 -0.70 8.15 -11.58
CA VAL A 12 0.49 8.86 -11.10
C VAL A 12 1.67 7.88 -11.11
N PRO A 13 2.76 8.15 -11.85
CA PRO A 13 3.88 7.21 -11.95
C PRO A 13 4.53 6.92 -10.59
N LEU A 14 4.76 5.64 -10.31
CA LEU A 14 5.33 5.14 -9.07
C LEU A 14 6.38 4.06 -9.33
N ASP A 15 7.61 4.30 -8.88
CA ASP A 15 8.61 3.24 -8.80
C ASP A 15 8.60 2.63 -7.38
N VAL A 16 8.45 1.31 -7.30
CA VAL A 16 8.45 0.56 -6.03
C VAL A 16 9.75 -0.22 -5.92
N ARG A 17 10.47 -0.08 -4.82
CA ARG A 17 11.70 -0.83 -4.55
C ARG A 17 11.63 -1.56 -3.22
N PHE A 18 11.79 -2.88 -3.27
CA PHE A 18 11.99 -3.69 -2.08
C PHE A 18 13.47 -3.97 -1.86
N THR A 19 13.91 -3.92 -0.61
CA THR A 19 15.23 -4.43 -0.20
C THR A 19 15.02 -5.62 0.72
N VAL A 20 15.37 -6.82 0.26
CA VAL A 20 15.14 -8.06 1.00
C VAL A 20 16.41 -8.47 1.74
N ARG A 21 16.30 -8.66 3.05
CA ARG A 21 17.41 -9.00 3.94
C ARG A 21 17.01 -10.12 4.90
N ASP A 22 17.99 -10.87 5.40
CA ASP A 22 17.77 -11.80 6.50
C ASP A 22 17.69 -11.09 7.86
N THR A 23 17.48 -11.86 8.93
CA THR A 23 17.41 -11.36 10.32
C THR A 23 18.72 -10.78 10.84
N ALA A 24 19.85 -11.08 10.19
CA ALA A 24 21.16 -10.48 10.46
C ALA A 24 21.43 -9.22 9.60
N GLY A 25 20.48 -8.81 8.75
CA GLY A 25 20.59 -7.64 7.88
C GLY A 25 21.36 -7.89 6.57
N LYS A 26 21.75 -9.14 6.27
CA LYS A 26 22.46 -9.48 5.04
C LYS A 26 21.49 -9.49 3.85
N PRO A 27 21.85 -8.91 2.69
CA PRO A 27 21.00 -8.93 1.51
C PRO A 27 20.76 -10.36 1.01
N LEU A 28 19.53 -10.63 0.57
CA LEU A 28 19.11 -11.93 0.04
C LEU A 28 18.89 -11.88 -1.47
N PRO A 29 19.89 -12.26 -2.30
CA PRO A 29 19.75 -12.32 -3.74
C PRO A 29 18.97 -13.56 -4.19
N LYS A 30 18.50 -13.56 -5.45
CA LYS A 30 17.85 -14.69 -6.12
C LYS A 30 16.50 -15.14 -5.52
N LEU A 31 15.86 -14.29 -4.72
CA LEU A 31 14.49 -14.51 -4.26
C LEU A 31 13.51 -13.90 -5.26
N ARG A 32 12.36 -14.55 -5.49
CA ARG A 32 11.28 -13.97 -6.29
C ARG A 32 10.41 -13.09 -5.41
N VAL A 33 10.22 -11.84 -5.83
CA VAL A 33 9.24 -10.93 -5.25
C VAL A 33 8.11 -10.77 -6.24
N ASP A 34 6.90 -11.14 -5.83
CA ASP A 34 5.67 -10.85 -6.55
C ASP A 34 5.04 -9.58 -5.95
N LEU A 35 4.50 -8.71 -6.80
CA LEU A 35 3.81 -7.48 -6.43
C LEU A 35 2.45 -7.43 -7.13
N TRP A 36 1.40 -7.03 -6.40
CA TRP A 36 0.11 -6.68 -7.01
C TRP A 36 -0.61 -5.56 -6.25
N HIS A 37 -1.38 -4.74 -6.97
CA HIS A 37 -2.26 -3.73 -6.37
C HIS A 37 -3.44 -3.37 -7.28
N CYS A 38 -4.35 -2.53 -6.79
CA CYS A 38 -5.48 -2.02 -7.56
C CYS A 38 -5.10 -0.79 -8.41
N ASP A 39 -5.87 -0.51 -9.45
CA ASP A 39 -5.73 0.71 -10.25
C ASP A 39 -6.12 1.99 -9.48
N ALA A 40 -6.02 3.15 -10.13
CA ALA A 40 -6.37 4.45 -9.55
C ALA A 40 -7.82 4.54 -9.02
N GLN A 41 -8.71 3.68 -9.52
CA GLN A 41 -10.14 3.62 -9.17
C GLN A 41 -10.46 2.47 -8.20
N GLY A 42 -9.45 1.77 -7.68
CA GLY A 42 -9.62 0.70 -6.69
C GLY A 42 -9.99 -0.66 -7.28
N ARG A 43 -9.71 -0.90 -8.56
CA ARG A 43 -10.07 -2.14 -9.27
C ARG A 43 -8.86 -3.03 -9.48
N TYR A 44 -9.00 -4.32 -9.19
CA TYR A 44 -7.97 -5.31 -9.45
C TYR A 44 -8.15 -5.98 -10.81
N SER A 45 -7.03 -6.23 -11.50
CA SER A 45 -7.05 -7.11 -12.65
C SER A 45 -7.51 -8.52 -12.24
N GLY A 46 -8.25 -9.20 -13.13
CA GLY A 46 -8.75 -10.55 -12.90
C GLY A 46 -10.15 -10.64 -12.30
N PHE A 47 -10.80 -9.52 -11.97
CA PHE A 47 -12.13 -9.49 -11.32
C PHE A 47 -13.06 -8.44 -11.95
N GLY A 48 -14.32 -8.78 -12.20
CA GLY A 48 -15.36 -7.82 -12.58
C GLY A 48 -16.15 -7.27 -11.39
N GLY A 49 -17.01 -6.28 -11.64
CA GLY A 49 -17.97 -5.73 -10.67
C GLY A 49 -17.35 -4.84 -9.59
N GLN A 50 -16.18 -4.28 -9.85
CA GLN A 50 -15.39 -3.50 -8.88
C GLN A 50 -15.49 -2.00 -9.12
N GLY A 51 -14.98 -1.20 -8.18
CA GLY A 51 -15.00 0.26 -8.28
C GLY A 51 -16.38 0.86 -7.98
N ASP A 52 -16.46 2.19 -7.98
CA ASP A 52 -17.75 2.90 -7.77
C ASP A 52 -18.72 2.67 -8.91
N ASP A 53 -18.20 2.48 -10.13
CA ASP A 53 -18.96 2.21 -11.34
C ASP A 53 -19.39 0.75 -11.48
N ARG A 54 -18.95 -0.14 -10.57
CA ARG A 54 -19.14 -1.60 -10.65
C ARG A 54 -18.69 -2.16 -12.01
N ALA A 55 -17.66 -1.57 -12.63
CA ALA A 55 -17.19 -1.97 -13.94
C ALA A 55 -16.80 -3.47 -13.98
N GLY A 56 -17.24 -4.15 -15.04
CA GLY A 56 -16.85 -5.52 -15.38
C GLY A 56 -15.77 -5.58 -16.46
N GLY A 57 -15.34 -6.79 -16.82
CA GLY A 57 -14.46 -7.00 -17.98
C GLY A 57 -12.97 -6.95 -17.69
N PHE A 58 -12.56 -7.07 -16.42
CA PHE A 58 -11.15 -7.23 -16.06
C PHE A 58 -10.74 -8.69 -15.87
N GLU A 59 -11.65 -9.65 -16.05
CA GLU A 59 -11.37 -11.07 -16.12
C GLU A 59 -10.29 -11.34 -17.19
N GLY A 60 -9.31 -12.18 -16.84
CA GLY A 60 -8.16 -12.46 -17.72
C GLY A 60 -7.14 -11.31 -17.89
N LYS A 61 -7.40 -10.12 -17.35
CA LYS A 61 -6.41 -9.02 -17.33
C LYS A 61 -5.37 -9.22 -16.24
N THR A 62 -4.17 -8.71 -16.47
CA THR A 62 -3.02 -8.92 -15.58
C THR A 62 -2.34 -7.64 -15.11
N PHE A 63 -2.86 -6.45 -15.47
CA PHE A 63 -2.28 -5.16 -15.10
C PHE A 63 -1.97 -5.06 -13.60
N LEU A 64 -0.93 -4.28 -13.27
CA LEU A 64 -0.50 -3.99 -11.90
C LEU A 64 -0.18 -5.25 -11.10
N ARG A 65 0.24 -6.31 -11.81
CA ARG A 65 0.79 -7.56 -11.25
C ARG A 65 2.13 -7.86 -11.89
N GLY A 66 3.14 -8.21 -11.11
CA GLY A 66 4.44 -8.60 -11.66
C GLY A 66 5.30 -9.38 -10.70
N SER A 67 6.39 -9.91 -11.25
CA SER A 67 7.40 -10.65 -10.51
C SER A 67 8.79 -10.17 -10.91
N GLN A 68 9.65 -10.02 -9.92
CA GLN A 68 11.07 -9.68 -10.05
C GLN A 68 11.93 -10.65 -9.24
N ILE A 69 13.20 -10.78 -9.60
CA ILE A 69 14.19 -11.53 -8.84
C ILE A 69 15.12 -10.54 -8.15
N THR A 70 15.39 -10.76 -6.86
CA THR A 70 16.29 -9.89 -6.11
C THR A 70 17.72 -9.94 -6.65
N GLY A 71 18.31 -8.76 -6.86
CA GLY A 71 19.70 -8.58 -7.27
C GLY A 71 20.71 -8.95 -6.18
N ARG A 72 22.00 -8.76 -6.45
CA ARG A 72 23.11 -9.08 -5.51
C ARG A 72 23.00 -8.34 -4.18
N ASP A 73 22.43 -7.14 -4.21
CA ASP A 73 22.16 -6.27 -3.06
C ASP A 73 20.80 -6.56 -2.39
N GLY A 74 20.08 -7.61 -2.82
CA GLY A 74 18.77 -7.96 -2.31
C GLY A 74 17.64 -7.09 -2.85
N THR A 75 17.87 -6.27 -3.88
CA THR A 75 16.85 -5.34 -4.37
C THR A 75 15.97 -5.92 -5.47
N ALA A 76 14.67 -5.60 -5.44
CA ALA A 76 13.72 -5.87 -6.50
C ALA A 76 12.90 -4.61 -6.79
N GLY A 77 12.84 -4.20 -8.06
CA GLY A 77 12.25 -2.93 -8.48
C GLY A 77 11.12 -3.10 -9.51
N PHE A 78 10.06 -2.30 -9.36
CA PHE A 78 8.90 -2.28 -10.23
C PHE A 78 8.58 -0.84 -10.64
N THR A 79 8.12 -0.66 -11.87
CA THR A 79 7.50 0.58 -12.35
C THR A 79 6.01 0.33 -12.49
N THR A 80 5.22 1.18 -11.86
CA THR A 80 3.76 1.06 -11.76
C THR A 80 3.10 2.44 -11.66
N VAL A 81 1.81 2.49 -11.33
CA VAL A 81 1.10 3.69 -10.94
C VAL A 81 0.73 3.65 -9.46
N TYR A 82 0.54 4.82 -8.84
CA TYR A 82 0.07 4.91 -7.47
C TYR A 82 -1.29 4.20 -7.34
N PRO A 83 -1.51 3.31 -6.34
CA PRO A 83 -2.77 2.60 -6.19
C PRO A 83 -3.89 3.54 -5.75
N GLY A 84 -5.12 3.25 -6.16
CA GLY A 84 -6.30 3.82 -5.53
C GLY A 84 -6.62 3.15 -4.20
N TRP A 85 -7.89 3.24 -3.79
CA TRP A 85 -8.42 2.61 -2.58
C TRP A 85 -9.70 1.85 -2.89
N TYR A 86 -10.19 1.01 -1.98
CA TYR A 86 -11.51 0.38 -2.09
C TYR A 86 -12.11 0.22 -0.69
N ALA A 87 -13.44 0.06 -0.64
CA ALA A 87 -14.19 0.12 0.62
C ALA A 87 -13.63 -0.83 1.68
N GLY A 88 -13.44 -0.29 2.89
CA GLY A 88 -12.97 -1.05 4.06
C GLY A 88 -11.46 -1.31 4.10
N ARG A 89 -10.68 -0.78 3.16
CA ARG A 89 -9.22 -0.94 3.11
C ARG A 89 -8.51 0.39 2.88
N THR A 90 -7.40 0.60 3.58
CA THR A 90 -6.50 1.72 3.30
C THR A 90 -5.71 1.49 2.01
N THR A 91 -4.94 2.48 1.55
CA THR A 91 -4.12 2.39 0.34
C THR A 91 -2.93 1.45 0.54
N HIS A 92 -2.80 0.43 -0.30
CA HIS A 92 -1.77 -0.59 -0.14
C HIS A 92 -1.30 -1.23 -1.44
N ILE A 93 -0.11 -1.81 -1.37
CA ILE A 93 0.49 -2.67 -2.38
C ILE A 93 0.76 -4.02 -1.74
N HIS A 94 0.25 -5.09 -2.33
CA HIS A 94 0.58 -6.43 -1.85
C HIS A 94 1.95 -6.86 -2.36
N MET A 95 2.64 -7.66 -1.55
CA MET A 95 3.82 -8.38 -2.00
C MET A 95 3.85 -9.82 -1.51
N LYS A 96 4.66 -10.63 -2.17
CA LYS A 96 5.02 -11.97 -1.70
C LYS A 96 6.45 -12.33 -2.07
N VAL A 97 7.24 -12.84 -1.12
CA VAL A 97 8.61 -13.31 -1.37
C VAL A 97 8.64 -14.83 -1.40
N PHE A 98 9.33 -15.38 -2.40
CA PHE A 98 9.55 -16.80 -2.57
C PHE A 98 11.04 -17.14 -2.58
N ASN A 99 11.38 -18.22 -1.88
CA ASN A 99 12.66 -18.90 -1.99
C ASN A 99 12.45 -20.19 -2.80
N GLY A 100 12.88 -20.19 -4.06
CA GLY A 100 12.48 -21.20 -5.03
C GLY A 100 10.96 -21.17 -5.26
N THR A 101 10.28 -22.27 -4.99
CA THR A 101 8.81 -22.38 -5.10
C THR A 101 8.07 -22.07 -3.80
N ARG A 102 8.79 -21.94 -2.67
CA ARG A 102 8.20 -21.77 -1.35
C ARG A 102 8.03 -20.30 -1.01
N ALA A 103 6.80 -19.93 -0.65
CA ALA A 103 6.54 -18.62 -0.08
C ALA A 103 7.21 -18.53 1.30
N VAL A 104 7.98 -17.47 1.53
CA VAL A 104 8.66 -17.20 2.81
C VAL A 104 8.16 -15.93 3.49
N LEU A 105 7.50 -15.03 2.75
CA LEU A 105 6.83 -13.85 3.28
C LEU A 105 5.62 -13.50 2.41
N THR A 106 4.48 -13.23 3.04
CA THR A 106 3.35 -12.52 2.43
C THR A 106 3.06 -11.31 3.30
N SER A 107 2.98 -10.13 2.72
CA SER A 107 2.70 -8.89 3.45
C SER A 107 2.10 -7.84 2.52
N GLN A 108 1.88 -6.65 3.08
CA GLN A 108 1.36 -5.49 2.38
C GLN A 108 2.23 -4.29 2.72
N PHE A 109 2.41 -3.39 1.76
CA PHE A 109 3.08 -2.11 1.91
C PHE A 109 1.99 -1.03 1.91
N PHE A 110 1.83 -0.36 3.05
CA PHE A 110 0.89 0.75 3.23
C PHE A 110 1.54 2.09 2.91
N LEU A 111 0.83 2.94 2.17
CA LEU A 111 1.33 4.26 1.74
C LEU A 111 0.87 5.37 2.70
N PRO A 112 1.62 6.48 2.83
CA PRO A 112 1.27 7.55 3.76
C PRO A 112 -0.10 8.17 3.45
N ASP A 113 -0.99 8.20 4.46
CA ASP A 113 -2.35 8.73 4.31
C ASP A 113 -2.36 10.16 3.75
N ALA A 114 -1.46 11.03 4.21
CA ALA A 114 -1.40 12.41 3.73
C ALA A 114 -1.10 12.52 2.22
N LEU A 115 -0.26 11.64 1.67
CA LEU A 115 0.00 11.61 0.22
C LEU A 115 -1.20 11.03 -0.54
N SER A 116 -1.77 9.94 -0.04
CA SER A 116 -2.97 9.34 -0.62
C SER A 116 -4.12 10.34 -0.70
N GLU A 117 -4.42 11.06 0.39
CA GLU A 117 -5.46 12.10 0.42
C GLU A 117 -5.20 13.23 -0.58
N PHE A 118 -3.94 13.67 -0.69
CA PHE A 118 -3.57 14.68 -1.68
C PHE A 118 -3.86 14.19 -3.10
N LEU A 119 -3.44 12.97 -3.46
CA LEU A 119 -3.67 12.45 -4.80
C LEU A 119 -5.17 12.23 -5.08
N TYR A 120 -5.92 11.70 -4.11
CA TYR A 120 -7.35 11.41 -4.26
C TYR A 120 -8.23 12.65 -4.37
N THR A 121 -7.74 13.80 -3.88
CA THR A 121 -8.47 15.07 -3.97
C THR A 121 -7.99 15.96 -5.11
N GLN A 122 -6.71 15.88 -5.51
CA GLN A 122 -6.13 16.83 -6.47
C GLN A 122 -5.93 16.25 -7.88
N VAL A 123 -5.90 14.92 -8.03
CA VAL A 123 -5.68 14.28 -9.33
C VAL A 123 -6.99 13.71 -9.84
N ALA A 124 -7.51 14.25 -10.95
CA ALA A 124 -8.81 13.89 -11.51
C ALA A 124 -9.01 12.38 -11.69
N LEU A 125 -7.97 11.66 -12.11
CA LEU A 125 -8.01 10.21 -12.31
C LEU A 125 -8.19 9.39 -11.01
N TYR A 126 -7.94 9.99 -9.85
CA TYR A 126 -8.11 9.34 -8.54
C TYR A 126 -9.33 9.86 -7.76
N GLN A 127 -9.94 10.95 -8.24
CA GLN A 127 -11.18 11.45 -7.66
C GLN A 127 -12.29 10.44 -7.86
N ARG A 128 -13.13 10.33 -6.83
CA ARG A 128 -14.23 9.37 -6.75
C ARG A 128 -15.47 10.03 -6.16
N ALA A 129 -16.62 9.46 -6.47
CA ALA A 129 -17.88 9.91 -5.90
C ALA A 129 -17.96 9.59 -4.39
N ARG A 130 -17.31 8.50 -3.97
CA ARG A 130 -17.18 8.14 -2.56
C ARG A 130 -15.93 8.78 -1.95
N VAL A 131 -16.05 9.16 -0.68
CA VAL A 131 -14.91 9.53 0.15
C VAL A 131 -14.24 8.26 0.68
N ARG A 132 -12.91 8.27 0.75
CA ARG A 132 -12.16 7.17 1.35
C ARG A 132 -12.60 6.92 2.78
N ASP A 133 -12.99 5.68 3.08
CA ASP A 133 -13.59 5.32 4.36
C ASP A 133 -12.60 4.71 5.37
N THR A 134 -11.37 4.38 4.94
CA THR A 134 -10.41 3.65 5.76
C THR A 134 -9.00 4.26 5.65
N LEU A 135 -8.45 4.68 6.79
CA LEU A 135 -7.07 5.17 6.96
C LEU A 135 -6.15 4.06 7.47
N ASN A 136 -4.82 4.27 7.42
CA ASN A 136 -3.87 3.29 7.98
C ASN A 136 -4.11 3.03 9.47
N SER A 137 -4.54 4.03 10.22
CA SER A 137 -4.80 3.94 11.67
C SER A 137 -6.06 3.13 12.04
N VAL A 138 -6.91 2.79 11.07
CA VAL A 138 -8.16 2.04 11.30
C VAL A 138 -8.28 0.79 10.42
N ASP A 139 -7.40 0.60 9.45
CA ASP A 139 -7.31 -0.64 8.68
C ASP A 139 -6.77 -1.76 9.57
N GLY A 140 -7.60 -2.79 9.80
CA GLY A 140 -7.25 -3.89 10.69
C GLY A 140 -6.05 -4.72 10.24
N ILE A 141 -5.67 -4.68 8.96
CA ILE A 141 -4.46 -5.34 8.45
C ILE A 141 -3.25 -4.44 8.68
N ALA A 142 -3.36 -3.14 8.43
CA ALA A 142 -2.29 -2.18 8.71
C ALA A 142 -1.94 -2.17 10.20
N LEU A 143 -2.94 -2.15 11.09
CA LEU A 143 -2.74 -2.23 12.53
C LEU A 143 -2.03 -3.51 12.98
N LYS A 144 -2.38 -4.66 12.39
CA LYS A 144 -1.72 -5.95 12.70
C LYS A 144 -0.28 -5.99 12.19
N ALA A 145 0.00 -5.35 11.07
CA ALA A 145 1.32 -5.32 10.46
C ALA A 145 2.28 -4.32 11.14
N GLY A 146 1.73 -3.32 11.84
CA GLY A 146 2.48 -2.31 12.59
C GLY A 146 3.37 -1.41 11.71
N ASP A 147 4.34 -0.74 12.33
CA ASP A 147 5.15 0.27 11.63
C ASP A 147 6.14 -0.32 10.61
N THR A 148 6.41 -1.63 10.68
CA THR A 148 7.39 -2.32 9.82
C THR A 148 7.01 -2.39 8.34
N VAL A 149 5.78 -2.02 8.00
CA VAL A 149 5.22 -2.08 6.65
C VAL A 149 4.86 -0.70 6.08
N LEU A 150 5.13 0.37 6.83
CA LEU A 150 4.98 1.73 6.35
C LEU A 150 6.26 2.15 5.63
N GLY A 151 6.26 2.00 4.31
CA GLY A 151 7.44 2.32 3.52
C GLY A 151 7.64 3.82 3.32
N ALA A 152 8.87 4.18 2.99
CA ALA A 152 9.25 5.56 2.72
C ALA A 152 8.85 5.92 1.28
N VAL A 153 8.14 7.03 1.13
CA VAL A 153 7.81 7.61 -0.18
C VAL A 153 8.52 8.93 -0.33
N ARG A 154 9.16 9.13 -1.46
CA ARG A 154 9.76 10.40 -1.86
C ARG A 154 9.30 10.79 -3.25
N GLU A 155 9.27 12.08 -3.52
CA GLU A 155 8.99 12.64 -4.82
C GLU A 155 10.28 12.72 -5.66
N GLU A 156 10.17 12.44 -6.95
CA GLU A 156 11.18 12.70 -7.97
C GLU A 156 10.55 13.44 -9.16
N ARG A 157 11.37 13.83 -10.13
CA ARG A 157 10.86 14.43 -11.38
C ARG A 157 9.86 13.47 -12.04
N GLN A 158 8.60 13.89 -12.10
CA GLN A 158 7.50 13.20 -12.80
C GLN A 158 7.09 11.84 -12.20
N ARG A 159 7.52 11.49 -10.98
CA ARG A 159 7.17 10.20 -10.35
C ARG A 159 7.35 10.25 -8.84
N TYR A 160 6.73 9.31 -8.14
CA TYR A 160 7.10 8.96 -6.77
C TYR A 160 7.99 7.72 -6.74
N VAL A 161 8.82 7.62 -5.70
CA VAL A 161 9.59 6.42 -5.39
C VAL A 161 9.19 5.93 -4.00
N ALA A 162 8.62 4.74 -3.94
CA ALA A 162 8.20 4.06 -2.73
C ALA A 162 9.16 2.92 -2.40
N THR A 163 9.66 2.88 -1.17
CA THR A 163 10.67 1.90 -0.75
C THR A 163 10.27 1.19 0.54
N LEU A 164 10.50 -0.11 0.61
CA LEU A 164 10.26 -0.91 1.81
C LEU A 164 11.39 -1.94 2.01
N ALA A 165 11.93 -1.99 3.22
CA ALA A 165 12.87 -3.03 3.64
C ALA A 165 12.07 -4.23 4.15
N LEU A 166 12.38 -5.42 3.63
CA LEU A 166 11.73 -6.67 4.00
C LEU A 166 12.75 -7.54 4.75
N VAL A 167 12.47 -7.82 6.02
CA VAL A 167 13.21 -8.82 6.79
C VAL A 167 12.54 -10.16 6.62
N VAL A 168 13.28 -11.15 6.11
CA VAL A 168 12.77 -12.47 5.74
C VAL A 168 13.63 -13.53 6.39
N ASP A 169 13.01 -14.49 7.06
CA ASP A 169 13.66 -15.78 7.34
C ASP A 169 13.52 -16.68 6.09
N PRO A 170 14.62 -17.01 5.38
CA PRO A 170 14.56 -17.84 4.18
C PRO A 170 14.05 -19.26 4.45
N ALA A 171 14.05 -19.70 5.71
CA ALA A 171 13.51 -20.98 6.16
C ALA A 171 12.04 -20.90 6.58
N ALA A 172 11.42 -19.71 6.64
CA ALA A 172 10.02 -19.57 7.06
C ALA A 172 9.03 -20.26 6.10
N SER A 173 8.01 -20.89 6.68
CA SER A 173 6.88 -21.46 5.94
C SER A 173 5.58 -20.82 6.45
N PRO A 174 5.31 -19.56 6.11
CA PRO A 174 4.08 -18.88 6.52
C PRO A 174 2.85 -19.61 5.99
N VAL A 175 1.74 -19.53 6.73
CA VAL A 175 0.43 -19.96 6.24
C VAL A 175 0.18 -19.23 4.91
N VAL A 176 -0.07 -20.02 3.87
CA VAL A 176 -0.12 -19.53 2.49
C VAL A 176 -1.38 -18.68 2.31
N ASP A 177 -1.25 -17.36 2.40
CA ASP A 177 -2.21 -16.46 1.77
C ASP A 177 -1.88 -16.43 0.27
N ARG A 178 -2.74 -17.06 -0.54
CA ARG A 178 -2.52 -17.22 -1.98
C ARG A 178 -3.00 -15.92 -2.65
N PRO A 179 -2.22 -15.30 -3.56
CA PRO A 179 -2.78 -14.26 -4.40
C PRO A 179 -3.99 -14.87 -5.13
N PRO A 180 -5.16 -14.21 -5.12
CA PRO A 180 -6.32 -14.76 -5.78
C PRO A 180 -5.99 -14.87 -7.28
N ARG A 181 -6.23 -16.04 -7.86
CA ARG A 181 -6.04 -16.21 -9.31
C ARG A 181 -7.02 -15.29 -10.04
N PRO A 182 -6.72 -14.87 -11.28
CA PRO A 182 -7.75 -14.28 -12.13
C PRO A 182 -9.00 -15.19 -12.12
N GLY A 183 -10.14 -14.66 -11.65
CA GLY A 183 -11.40 -15.40 -11.47
C GLY A 183 -11.66 -16.07 -10.11
N GLU A 184 -10.76 -16.02 -9.13
CA GLU A 184 -10.95 -16.59 -7.78
C GLU A 184 -11.26 -15.48 -6.77
N LEU A 185 -12.48 -15.41 -6.22
CA LEU A 185 -12.86 -14.37 -5.26
C LEU A 185 -11.82 -14.25 -4.13
N PRO A 186 -11.43 -13.04 -3.69
CA PRO A 186 -10.58 -12.89 -2.52
C PRO A 186 -11.26 -13.58 -1.32
N SER A 187 -10.54 -14.48 -0.65
CA SER A 187 -11.06 -15.19 0.52
C SER A 187 -11.51 -14.18 1.59
N PRO A 188 -12.70 -14.35 2.19
CA PRO A 188 -13.16 -13.51 3.30
C PRO A 188 -12.48 -13.89 4.64
N GLU A 189 -11.26 -14.43 4.62
CA GLU A 189 -10.52 -14.86 5.81
C GLU A 189 -9.94 -13.66 6.58
N GLY A 190 -10.86 -12.89 7.16
CA GLY A 190 -10.64 -11.89 8.20
C GLY A 190 -11.82 -11.76 9.16
N ILE A 191 -12.94 -12.44 8.91
CA ILE A 191 -14.13 -12.40 9.78
C ILE A 191 -14.37 -13.79 10.38
N ARG A 192 -13.71 -14.10 11.50
CA ARG A 192 -14.24 -15.05 12.49
C ARG A 192 -14.58 -14.27 13.74
N GLY A 193 -15.87 -14.34 14.09
CA GLY A 193 -16.53 -13.48 15.06
C GLY A 193 -15.98 -13.57 16.48
N GLY A 194 -16.04 -12.42 17.16
CA GLY A 194 -15.99 -12.36 18.61
C GLY A 194 -17.39 -12.57 19.20
N PRO A 195 -17.53 -13.26 20.35
CA PRO A 195 -18.81 -13.46 21.00
C PRO A 195 -19.27 -12.21 21.77
N GLY A 196 -20.59 -12.00 21.76
CA GLY A 196 -21.37 -11.71 22.96
C GLY A 196 -21.09 -10.41 23.73
N MET A 197 -21.96 -9.44 23.52
CA MET A 197 -22.19 -8.27 24.36
C MET A 197 -22.29 -8.62 25.85
N ALA A 198 -21.55 -7.88 26.70
CA ALA A 198 -21.87 -7.71 28.11
C ALA A 198 -22.04 -6.22 28.41
N SER A 199 -23.22 -5.91 28.96
CA SER A 199 -23.67 -4.63 29.47
C SER A 199 -22.86 -4.17 30.68
N GLY A 200 -22.66 -2.85 30.84
CA GLY A 200 -22.06 -2.28 32.05
C GLY A 200 -21.89 -0.75 31.96
N LEU A 201 -22.82 -0.03 32.58
CA LEU A 201 -22.87 1.42 32.76
C LEU A 201 -21.86 1.95 33.81
N GLN A 202 -21.71 3.29 33.84
CA GLN A 202 -21.05 4.19 34.81
C GLN A 202 -19.52 4.35 34.59
N GLY A 203 -18.94 5.53 34.35
CA GLY A 203 -19.31 6.91 34.66
C GLY A 203 -18.31 7.45 35.68
N MET A 204 -17.48 8.45 35.33
CA MET A 204 -16.90 9.45 36.25
C MET A 204 -15.92 10.41 35.54
N GLN A 205 -15.73 11.57 36.18
CA GLN A 205 -15.33 12.87 35.64
C GLN A 205 -13.82 13.10 35.56
N SER A 206 -13.43 14.09 34.75
CA SER A 206 -12.11 14.76 34.75
C SER A 206 -11.78 15.42 36.10
N PRO A 207 -10.51 15.79 36.34
CA PRO A 207 -10.16 17.20 36.13
C PRO A 207 -8.76 17.45 35.53
N GLY A 208 -8.52 18.72 35.21
CA GLY A 208 -7.47 19.23 34.31
C GLY A 208 -6.01 19.17 34.79
N GLY A 209 -5.12 19.38 33.83
CA GLY A 209 -3.70 19.65 34.02
C GLY A 209 -3.14 20.35 32.79
N ALA A 210 -2.90 21.67 32.90
CA ALA A 210 -2.34 22.50 31.85
C ALA A 210 -0.83 22.26 31.73
N GLY A 211 -0.38 21.77 30.57
CA GLY A 211 1.03 21.64 30.18
C GLY A 211 1.38 22.60 29.03
N PRO A 212 2.66 22.98 28.86
CA PRO A 212 3.06 24.07 27.97
C PRO A 212 2.76 23.76 26.50
N MET A 213 2.19 24.74 25.79
CA MET A 213 1.87 24.67 24.37
C MET A 213 3.12 24.36 23.54
N ARG A 214 3.13 23.17 22.92
CA ARG A 214 4.05 22.85 21.83
C ARG A 214 3.59 23.59 20.55
N PRO A 215 4.50 24.19 19.76
CA PRO A 215 4.10 24.91 18.55
C PRO A 215 3.40 23.94 17.59
N ARG A 216 2.16 24.29 17.24
CA ARG A 216 1.30 23.55 16.31
C ARG A 216 1.97 23.53 14.93
N ALA A 217 2.01 22.37 14.29
CA ALA A 217 2.42 22.27 12.89
C ALA A 217 1.46 23.13 12.03
N PRO A 218 1.97 23.87 11.02
CA PRO A 218 1.13 24.74 10.22
C PRO A 218 0.17 23.92 9.34
N GLU A 219 -1.10 24.29 9.34
CA GLU A 219 -2.15 23.71 8.51
C GLU A 219 -2.47 24.58 7.29
N GLY A 220 -2.98 23.96 6.23
CA GLY A 220 -3.51 24.64 5.05
C GLY A 220 -2.46 25.21 4.08
N ALA A 221 -2.84 26.32 3.43
CA ALA A 221 -2.18 26.93 2.27
C ALA A 221 -0.70 27.34 2.48
N ALA A 222 -0.20 27.29 3.72
CA ALA A 222 1.21 27.52 4.03
C ALA A 222 2.16 26.37 3.60
N ARG A 223 1.65 25.15 3.34
CA ARG A 223 2.48 24.06 2.79
C ARG A 223 2.78 24.19 1.29
N VAL A 224 1.99 24.96 0.55
CA VAL A 224 2.08 25.02 -0.93
C VAL A 224 3.21 25.95 -1.41
N LYS A 225 3.85 26.71 -0.52
CA LYS A 225 4.95 27.64 -0.88
C LYS A 225 6.37 27.09 -0.67
N ALA A 226 6.53 25.84 -0.25
CA ALA A 226 7.84 25.24 0.03
C ALA A 226 8.28 24.13 -0.96
N LEU A 227 7.50 23.86 -2.00
CA LEU A 227 7.79 22.80 -2.99
C LEU A 227 7.98 23.27 -4.44
N VAL A 228 8.09 24.59 -4.66
CA VAL A 228 8.36 25.13 -6.00
C VAL A 228 9.40 26.24 -5.89
N PRO A 229 10.66 26.04 -6.31
CA PRO A 229 11.58 27.17 -6.49
C PRO A 229 11.04 28.06 -7.62
N PRO A 230 11.18 29.39 -7.52
CA PRO A 230 10.71 30.29 -8.57
C PRO A 230 11.43 29.96 -9.88
N ARG A 231 10.67 29.92 -10.98
CA ARG A 231 11.23 29.86 -12.33
C ARG A 231 12.15 31.08 -12.50
N THR A 232 13.45 30.86 -12.64
CA THR A 232 14.34 31.87 -13.19
C THR A 232 13.99 32.02 -14.66
N ALA A 233 13.43 33.18 -15.02
CA ALA A 233 13.49 33.67 -16.38
C ALA A 233 14.93 34.11 -16.67
N GLY A 234 15.48 33.65 -17.79
CA GLY A 234 16.85 33.92 -18.23
C GLY A 234 17.24 32.90 -19.27
#